data_AF-A0A7W0V9B0-F1
#
_entry.id   AF-A0A7W0V9B0-F1
#
_cell.length_a   1.000
_cell.length_b   1.000
_cell.length_c   1.000
_cell.angle_alpha   90.00
_cell.angle_beta   90.00
_cell.angle_gamma   90.00
#
_symmetry.space_group_name_H-M   'P 1'
#
loop_
_entity.id
_entity.type
_entity.pdbx_description
1 polymer ?
#
loop_
_entity_poly.entity_id
_entity_poly.type
_entity_poly.pdbx_seq_one_letter_code
_entity_poly.pdbx_strand_id
1 'polypeptide(L)'
;MTLLEIMIVLAILALVMGLVVGPRVMKMFGKSKSDIAELTVKKYAYEAYGGWSQANPNKACPDKLEDLNEYMNNKDIKDPWGTPYKMYCGQTLPAGAKGLAVSSAGEDQKDGTEDDVKSW
;
A
#
# COMPACT_ATOMS: atom_id res chain seq x y z
N MET A 1 18.75 48.00 0.57
CA MET A 1 18.09 47.18 1.60
C MET A 1 16.94 47.98 2.21
N THR A 2 15.85 48.06 1.46
CA THR A 2 14.58 48.67 1.90
C THR A 2 13.60 47.59 2.37
N LEU A 3 12.59 47.97 3.17
CA LEU A 3 11.52 47.04 3.56
C LEU A 3 10.78 46.48 2.33
N LEU A 4 10.63 47.28 1.27
CA LEU A 4 10.02 46.86 0.01
C LEU A 4 10.81 45.71 -0.66
N GLU A 5 12.13 45.81 -0.73
CA GLU A 5 12.99 44.75 -1.27
C GLU A 5 12.81 43.44 -0.50
N ILE A 6 12.78 43.49 0.84
CA ILE A 6 12.61 42.29 1.67
C ILE A 6 11.22 41.67 1.47
N MET A 7 10.17 42.49 1.38
CA MET A 7 8.81 42.00 1.15
C MET A 7 8.66 41.30 -0.20
N ILE A 8 9.25 41.86 -1.26
CA ILE A 8 9.23 41.26 -2.60
C ILE A 8 9.97 39.91 -2.59
N VAL A 9 11.14 39.85 -1.96
CA VAL A 9 11.91 38.60 -1.86
C VAL A 9 11.13 37.53 -1.10
N LEU A 10 10.52 37.86 0.05
CA LEU A 10 9.71 36.90 0.81
C LEU A 10 8.48 36.44 0.03
N ALA A 11 7.82 37.34 -0.70
CA ALA A 11 6.67 36.98 -1.55
C ALA A 11 7.06 35.98 -2.65
N ILE A 12 8.20 36.21 -3.33
CA ILE A 12 8.69 35.29 -4.36
C ILE A 12 9.09 33.95 -3.75
N LEU A 13 9.77 33.95 -2.60
CA LEU A 13 10.15 32.71 -1.91
C LEU A 13 8.92 31.90 -1.48
N ALA A 14 7.89 32.55 -0.92
CA ALA A 14 6.64 31.90 -0.55
C ALA A 14 5.92 31.32 -1.77
N LEU A 15 5.87 32.07 -2.88
CA LEU A 15 5.25 31.63 -4.12
C LEU A 15 5.99 30.45 -4.76
N VAL A 16 7.32 30.47 -4.79
CA VAL A 16 8.14 29.37 -5.32
C VAL A 16 7.99 28.12 -4.45
N MET A 17 8.07 28.26 -3.11
CA MET A 17 7.89 27.12 -2.21
C MET A 17 6.48 26.51 -2.32
N GLY A 18 5.43 27.35 -2.33
CA GLY A 18 4.06 26.90 -2.45
C GLY A 18 3.76 26.17 -3.77
N LEU A 19 4.20 26.72 -4.90
CA LEU A 19 3.87 26.18 -6.23
C LEU A 19 4.77 25.02 -6.67
N VAL A 20 6.05 25.01 -6.29
CA VAL A 20 7.01 24.00 -6.78
C VAL A 20 7.15 22.83 -5.82
N VAL A 21 7.22 23.09 -4.51
CA VAL A 21 7.52 22.06 -3.51
C VAL A 21 6.25 21.32 -3.09
N GLY A 22 5.16 22.04 -2.84
CA GLY A 22 3.88 21.48 -2.37
C GLY A 22 3.36 20.32 -3.23
N PRO A 23 3.15 20.51 -4.55
CA PRO A 23 2.62 19.45 -5.42
C PRO A 23 3.55 18.24 -5.55
N ARG A 24 4.88 18.44 -5.50
CA ARG A 24 5.85 17.34 -5.59
C ARG A 24 5.82 16.46 -4.34
N VAL A 25 5.76 17.08 -3.17
CA VAL A 25 5.68 16.36 -1.89
C VAL A 25 4.41 15.53 -1.81
N MET A 26 3.25 16.09 -2.21
CA MET A 26 2.00 15.32 -2.25
C MET A 26 2.06 14.12 -3.21
N LYS A 27 2.57 14.30 -4.45
CA LYS A 27 2.75 13.19 -5.40
C LYS A 27 3.68 12.11 -4.87
N MET A 28 4.75 12.50 -4.18
CA MET A 28 5.70 11.56 -3.58
C MET A 28 5.03 10.72 -2.49
N PHE A 29 4.22 11.33 -1.61
CA PHE A 29 3.47 10.59 -0.60
C PHE A 29 2.47 9.59 -1.21
N GLY A 30 1.73 9.97 -2.24
CA GLY A 30 0.81 9.06 -2.94
C GLY A 30 1.54 7.87 -3.57
N LYS A 31 2.68 8.12 -4.21
CA LYS A 31 3.53 7.05 -4.75
C LYS A 31 4.06 6.12 -3.66
N SER A 32 4.59 6.68 -2.56
CA SER A 32 5.08 5.87 -1.45
C SER A 32 4.00 4.99 -0.82
N LYS A 33 2.76 5.48 -0.72
CA LYS A 33 1.63 4.65 -0.28
C LYS A 33 1.39 3.47 -1.21
N SER A 34 1.36 3.72 -2.52
CA SER A 34 1.20 2.66 -3.53
C SER A 34 2.32 1.62 -3.45
N ASP A 35 3.56 2.07 -3.35
CA ASP A 35 4.73 1.19 -3.20
C ASP A 35 4.65 0.33 -1.93
N ILE A 36 4.21 0.91 -0.79
CA ILE A 36 4.01 0.17 0.46
C ILE A 36 2.90 -0.87 0.32
N ALA A 37 1.77 -0.52 -0.31
CA ALA A 37 0.68 -1.46 -0.55
C ALA A 37 1.15 -2.62 -1.43
N GLU A 38 1.90 -2.34 -2.49
CA GLU A 38 2.44 -3.35 -3.41
C GLU A 38 3.39 -4.31 -2.70
N LEU A 39 4.32 -3.77 -1.90
CA LEU A 39 5.23 -4.58 -1.08
C LEU A 39 4.47 -5.42 -0.07
N THR A 40 3.41 -4.88 0.55
CA THR A 40 2.64 -5.58 1.57
C THR A 40 1.85 -6.74 0.98
N VAL A 41 1.13 -6.54 -0.13
CA VAL A 41 0.37 -7.64 -0.78
C VAL A 41 1.29 -8.75 -1.28
N LYS A 42 2.48 -8.40 -1.81
CA LYS A 42 3.48 -9.38 -2.25
C LYS A 42 4.06 -10.15 -1.06
N LYS A 43 4.36 -9.48 0.06
CA LYS A 43 4.83 -10.14 1.28
C LYS A 43 3.83 -11.12 1.83
N TYR A 44 2.54 -10.77 1.88
CA TYR A 44 1.51 -11.71 2.30
C TYR A 44 1.48 -12.96 1.39
N ALA A 45 1.45 -12.76 0.08
CA ALA A 45 1.30 -13.84 -0.89
C ALA A 45 2.53 -14.76 -1.01
N TYR A 46 3.74 -14.19 -0.98
CA TYR A 46 4.97 -14.91 -1.34
C TYR A 46 5.88 -15.24 -0.16
N GLU A 47 5.82 -14.46 0.93
CA GLU A 47 6.66 -14.68 2.12
C GLU A 47 5.85 -15.27 3.26
N ALA A 48 4.82 -14.56 3.72
CA ALA A 48 4.05 -14.93 4.90
C ALA A 48 3.26 -16.23 4.72
N TYR A 49 2.60 -16.38 3.58
CA TYR A 49 1.87 -17.62 3.26
C TYR A 49 2.79 -18.84 3.19
N GLY A 50 4.01 -18.68 2.68
CA GLY A 50 4.99 -19.76 2.62
C GLY A 50 5.40 -20.26 4.01
N GLY A 51 5.62 -19.35 4.97
CA GLY A 51 5.89 -19.70 6.36
C GLY A 51 4.67 -20.36 7.04
N TRP A 52 3.51 -19.73 6.89
CA TRP A 52 2.26 -20.23 7.47
C TRP A 52 1.88 -21.63 6.95
N SER A 53 2.02 -21.88 5.65
CA SER A 53 1.67 -23.17 5.04
C SER A 53 2.56 -24.31 5.55
N GLN A 54 3.85 -24.03 5.82
CA GLN A 54 4.76 -25.00 6.42
C GLN A 54 4.38 -25.33 7.87
N ALA A 55 3.93 -24.34 8.65
CA ALA A 55 3.47 -24.53 10.01
C ALA A 55 2.08 -25.20 10.09
N ASN A 56 1.30 -25.15 9.00
CA ASN A 56 -0.08 -25.64 8.94
C ASN A 56 -0.28 -26.66 7.81
N PRO A 57 0.42 -27.82 7.83
CA PRO A 57 0.40 -28.77 6.71
C PRO A 57 -0.98 -29.39 6.42
N ASN A 58 -1.88 -29.36 7.41
CA ASN A 58 -3.25 -29.90 7.28
C ASN A 58 -4.27 -28.86 6.80
N LYS A 59 -3.86 -27.59 6.59
CA LYS A 59 -4.75 -26.54 6.09
C LYS A 59 -4.23 -26.02 4.75
N ALA A 60 -5.10 -25.97 3.76
CA ALA A 60 -4.78 -25.42 2.44
C ALA A 60 -4.81 -23.88 2.42
N CYS A 61 -5.56 -23.25 3.32
CA CYS A 61 -5.76 -21.80 3.34
C CYS A 61 -5.87 -21.29 4.78
N PRO A 62 -5.34 -20.09 5.08
CA PRO A 62 -5.62 -19.39 6.34
C PRO A 62 -7.10 -19.02 6.41
N ASP A 63 -7.64 -18.97 7.63
CA ASP A 63 -9.05 -18.64 7.84
C ASP A 63 -9.27 -17.13 7.69
N LYS A 64 -8.26 -16.34 8.04
CA LYS A 64 -8.25 -14.87 7.94
C LYS A 64 -6.83 -14.35 7.70
N LEU A 65 -6.72 -13.12 7.17
CA LEU A 65 -5.41 -12.54 6.82
C LEU A 65 -4.51 -12.35 8.05
N GLU A 66 -5.12 -12.13 9.22
CA GLU A 66 -4.43 -11.96 10.50
C GLU A 66 -3.65 -13.21 10.92
N ASP A 67 -4.01 -14.40 10.42
CA ASP A 67 -3.28 -15.63 10.70
C ASP A 67 -1.85 -15.59 10.12
N LEU A 68 -1.60 -14.70 9.15
CA LEU A 68 -0.30 -14.48 8.54
C LEU A 68 0.53 -13.40 9.27
N ASN A 69 -0.06 -12.66 10.22
CA ASN A 69 0.60 -11.53 10.87
C ASN A 69 1.84 -11.93 11.70
N GLU A 70 1.96 -13.20 12.09
CA GLU A 70 3.15 -13.71 12.77
C GLU A 70 4.37 -13.81 11.85
N TYR A 71 4.16 -13.88 10.53
CA TYR A 71 5.21 -13.90 9.50
C TYR A 71 5.44 -12.52 8.86
N MET A 72 4.77 -11.49 9.37
CA MET A 72 4.85 -10.13 8.85
C MET A 72 5.59 -9.21 9.82
N ASN A 73 6.36 -8.28 9.28
CA ASN A 73 7.00 -7.23 10.08
C ASN A 73 5.99 -6.20 10.60
N ASN A 74 4.88 -6.00 9.87
CA ASN A 74 3.78 -5.15 10.25
C ASN A 74 2.51 -6.00 10.38
N LYS A 75 1.78 -5.83 11.48
CA LYS A 75 0.54 -6.57 11.79
C LYS A 75 -0.72 -5.83 11.35
N ASP A 76 -0.58 -4.63 10.80
CA ASP A 76 -1.71 -3.89 10.26
C ASP A 76 -2.21 -4.57 8.98
N ILE A 77 -3.47 -4.95 9.01
CA ILE A 77 -4.20 -5.56 7.88
C ILE A 77 -4.85 -4.51 6.99
N LYS A 78 -4.68 -3.23 7.32
CA LYS A 78 -5.15 -2.12 6.50
C LYS A 78 -4.03 -1.65 5.58
N ASP A 79 -4.44 -1.23 4.40
CA ASP A 79 -3.59 -0.56 3.45
C ASP A 79 -3.27 0.88 3.90
N PRO A 80 -2.36 1.58 3.20
CA PRO A 80 -1.96 2.95 3.55
C PRO A 80 -3.07 4.02 3.46
N TRP A 81 -4.25 3.65 2.97
CA TRP A 81 -5.44 4.50 2.91
C TRP A 81 -6.49 4.09 3.96
N GLY A 82 -6.21 3.06 4.76
CA GLY A 82 -7.04 2.62 5.87
C GLY A 82 -8.06 1.54 5.49
N THR A 83 -8.04 1.06 4.26
CA THR A 83 -8.94 0.02 3.77
C THR A 83 -8.35 -1.36 4.07
N PRO A 84 -9.10 -2.31 4.66
CA PRO A 84 -8.60 -3.66 4.87
C PRO A 84 -8.19 -4.36 3.57
N TYR A 85 -7.04 -5.02 3.56
CA TYR A 85 -6.65 -5.89 2.47
C TYR A 85 -7.64 -7.05 2.30
N LYS A 86 -7.86 -7.48 1.05
CA LYS A 86 -8.70 -8.62 0.71
C LYS A 86 -7.85 -9.84 0.44
N MET A 87 -8.26 -10.96 1.00
CA MET A 87 -7.58 -12.25 0.88
C MET A 87 -8.36 -13.20 -0.03
N TYR A 88 -7.65 -13.88 -0.91
CA TYR A 88 -8.18 -14.87 -1.84
C TYR A 88 -7.36 -16.16 -1.73
N CYS A 89 -8.03 -17.29 -1.59
CA CYS A 89 -7.36 -18.59 -1.43
C CYS A 89 -8.26 -19.74 -1.93
N GLY A 90 -7.64 -20.82 -2.41
CA GLY A 90 -8.37 -21.99 -2.88
C GLY A 90 -9.31 -21.65 -4.04
N GLN A 91 -10.61 -21.83 -3.86
CA GLN A 91 -11.60 -21.60 -4.92
C GLN A 91 -11.79 -20.13 -5.30
N THR A 92 -11.44 -19.19 -4.41
CA THR A 92 -11.55 -17.74 -4.70
C THR A 92 -10.29 -17.16 -5.31
N LEU A 93 -9.27 -18.00 -5.57
CA LEU A 93 -7.98 -17.57 -6.06
C LEU A 93 -8.08 -17.02 -7.50
N PRO A 94 -7.64 -15.79 -7.77
CA PRO A 94 -7.70 -15.18 -9.10
C PRO A 94 -6.72 -15.84 -10.08
N ALA A 95 -7.03 -15.74 -11.37
CA ALA A 95 -6.18 -16.27 -12.43
C ALA A 95 -4.78 -15.62 -12.40
N GLY A 96 -3.74 -16.45 -12.38
CA GLY A 96 -2.35 -16.00 -12.28
C GLY A 96 -1.76 -16.06 -10.87
N ALA A 97 -2.59 -16.08 -9.82
CA ALA A 97 -2.12 -16.26 -8.45
C ALA A 97 -1.87 -17.74 -8.11
N LYS A 98 -0.97 -18.00 -7.13
CA LYS A 98 -0.64 -19.34 -6.64
C LYS A 98 -0.66 -19.36 -5.12
N GLY A 99 -1.39 -20.31 -4.53
CA GLY A 99 -1.51 -20.46 -3.08
C GLY A 99 -2.45 -19.42 -2.47
N LEU A 100 -1.94 -18.19 -2.30
CA LEU A 100 -2.66 -17.07 -1.71
C LEU A 100 -2.53 -15.85 -2.62
N ALA A 101 -3.61 -15.08 -2.75
CA ALA A 101 -3.60 -13.75 -3.33
C ALA A 101 -4.14 -12.72 -2.34
N VAL A 102 -3.57 -11.52 -2.40
CA VAL A 102 -4.02 -10.39 -1.59
C VAL A 102 -4.18 -9.17 -2.49
N SER A 103 -5.21 -8.36 -2.25
CA SER A 103 -5.42 -7.10 -2.94
C SER A 103 -5.77 -5.94 -1.99
N SER A 104 -5.44 -4.71 -2.41
CA SER A 104 -5.91 -3.45 -1.82
C SER A 104 -6.74 -2.70 -2.87
N ALA A 105 -7.75 -1.97 -2.41
CA ALA A 105 -8.64 -1.13 -3.22
C ALA A 105 -8.03 0.25 -3.55
N GLY A 106 -6.74 0.45 -3.26
CA GLY A 106 -6.03 1.66 -3.65
C GLY A 106 -6.45 2.94 -2.93
N GLU A 107 -6.15 4.06 -3.57
CA GLU A 107 -6.39 5.41 -3.04
C GLU A 107 -7.88 5.79 -3.10
N ASP A 108 -8.60 5.30 -4.11
CA ASP A 108 -10.01 5.61 -4.30
C ASP A 108 -10.96 4.74 -3.44
N GLN A 109 -10.40 3.72 -2.78
CA GLN A 109 -11.07 2.78 -1.89
C GLN A 109 -12.19 1.97 -2.56
N LYS A 110 -12.14 1.81 -3.89
CA LYS A 110 -13.10 1.05 -4.67
C LYS A 110 -12.40 -0.10 -5.34
N ASP A 111 -13.05 -1.25 -5.34
CA ASP A 111 -12.49 -2.41 -6.01
C ASP A 111 -12.76 -2.40 -7.50
N GLY A 112 -11.81 -2.95 -8.26
CA GLY A 112 -11.95 -3.13 -9.71
C GLY A 112 -11.61 -1.87 -10.50
N THR A 113 -10.95 -0.90 -9.87
CA THR A 113 -10.46 0.33 -10.49
C THR A 113 -8.98 0.18 -10.86
N GLU A 114 -8.43 1.20 -11.52
CA GLU A 114 -7.06 1.17 -12.04
C GLU A 114 -5.99 1.24 -10.93
N ASP A 115 -6.35 1.71 -9.75
CA ASP A 115 -5.47 1.85 -8.58
C ASP A 115 -5.50 0.64 -7.63
N ASP A 116 -6.26 -0.41 -7.98
CA ASP A 116 -6.21 -1.71 -7.33
C ASP A 116 -4.76 -2.24 -7.29
N VAL A 117 -4.27 -2.54 -6.10
CA VAL A 117 -2.96 -3.16 -5.91
C VAL A 117 -3.14 -4.65 -5.67
N LYS A 118 -2.56 -5.48 -6.55
CA LYS A 118 -2.74 -6.93 -6.58
C LYS A 118 -1.41 -7.64 -6.38
N SER A 119 -1.42 -8.78 -5.68
CA SER A 119 -0.21 -9.57 -5.47
C SER A 119 0.24 -10.35 -6.71
N TRP A 120 -0.64 -10.49 -7.72
CA TRP A 120 -0.42 -11.28 -8.93
C TRP A 120 -0.30 -10.40 -10.18
#